data_AF-A0A3K0WGS6-F1
#
_entry.id   AF-A0A3K0WGS6-F1
#
_cell.length_a   1.000
_cell.length_b   1.000
_cell.length_c   1.000
_cell.angle_alpha   90.00
_cell.angle_beta   90.00
_cell.angle_gamma   90.00
#
_symmetry.space_group_name_H-M   'P 1'
#
loop_
_entity.id
_entity.type
_entity.pdbx_description
1 polymer ?
#
loop_
_entity_poly.entity_id
_entity_poly.type
_entity_poly.pdbx_seq_one_letter_code
_entity_poly.pdbx_strand_id
1 'polypeptide(L)'
;MRRKYIVFLFFLFIQFSPDAYSQKFCNILWANENLPKASLNASMDGSSSAVYSLNLQAGGYSTAIRQYEEDMPSFTSVSGVYRYWLQYPDEWQNTKEGLKYRIVTNLELAGSQEPGVKTVVTPPQYFTWKNILRCNRVGERYNFTQTNIENIKIEIDRGTAWPGVYTLQLPLKVAYEENKGRYSGQSGGGWPEYAGVIKSFSPVNTNNVTIHLTSKCELTSRYLSINIGDRITPDEARGGINKNASLSVVCNAPANILFSIRAADMQDGQINKTKCGPGYCTLSFDNDKSQKTV
;
A
#
# COMPACT_ATOMS: atom_id res chain seq x y z
N MET A 1 56.12 -24.52 -75.15
CA MET A 1 55.62 -23.18 -74.78
C MET A 1 54.50 -23.32 -73.77
N ARG A 2 54.73 -22.82 -72.55
CA ARG A 2 53.75 -22.74 -71.45
C ARG A 2 52.66 -21.73 -71.81
N ARG A 3 51.38 -22.13 -71.75
CA ARG A 3 50.26 -21.19 -71.57
C ARG A 3 49.55 -21.55 -70.27
N LYS A 4 49.78 -20.73 -69.26
CA LYS A 4 49.05 -20.71 -67.99
C LYS A 4 47.68 -20.10 -68.28
N TYR A 5 46.61 -20.85 -68.10
CA TYR A 5 45.27 -20.30 -68.00
C TYR A 5 44.94 -20.16 -66.52
N ILE A 6 45.05 -18.93 -66.02
CA ILE A 6 44.46 -18.52 -64.75
C ILE A 6 42.97 -18.44 -65.00
N VAL A 7 42.22 -19.47 -64.61
CA VAL A 7 40.76 -19.42 -64.58
C VAL A 7 40.36 -18.91 -63.20
N PHE A 8 40.05 -17.62 -63.17
CA PHE A 8 39.44 -16.92 -62.04
C PHE A 8 38.00 -17.43 -61.89
N LEU A 9 37.76 -18.37 -60.97
CA LEU A 9 36.41 -18.79 -60.60
C LEU A 9 35.86 -17.79 -59.57
N PHE A 10 35.10 -16.84 -60.09
CA PHE A 10 34.28 -15.90 -59.34
C PHE A 10 33.30 -16.70 -58.46
N PHE A 11 33.48 -16.63 -57.14
CA PHE A 11 32.48 -17.09 -56.18
C PHE A 11 31.22 -16.21 -56.35
N LEU A 12 30.22 -16.73 -57.05
CA LEU A 12 28.85 -16.22 -57.01
C LEU A 12 28.28 -16.57 -55.62
N PHE A 13 28.62 -15.74 -54.63
CA PHE A 13 27.80 -15.59 -53.43
C PHE A 13 26.49 -14.95 -53.90
N ILE A 14 25.53 -15.78 -54.28
CA ILE A 14 24.12 -15.39 -54.23
C ILE A 14 23.86 -15.16 -52.75
N GLN A 15 24.02 -13.91 -52.32
CA GLN A 15 23.43 -13.42 -51.10
C GLN A 15 21.92 -13.54 -51.32
N PHE A 16 21.37 -14.70 -50.95
CA PHE A 16 20.02 -14.73 -50.43
C PHE A 16 20.06 -13.82 -49.20
N SER A 17 19.81 -12.53 -49.40
CA SER A 17 19.24 -11.71 -48.36
C SER A 17 18.04 -12.50 -47.87
N PRO A 18 18.02 -13.03 -46.63
CA PRO A 18 16.73 -13.38 -46.07
C PRO A 18 15.93 -12.08 -46.20
N ASP A 19 14.75 -12.13 -46.82
CA ASP A 19 13.79 -11.05 -46.68
C ASP A 19 13.77 -10.72 -45.19
N ALA A 20 14.38 -9.58 -44.83
CA ALA A 20 14.38 -9.11 -43.47
C ALA A 20 12.89 -8.91 -43.20
N TYR A 21 12.30 -9.82 -42.42
CA TYR A 21 10.93 -9.70 -41.97
C TYR A 21 10.89 -8.39 -41.21
N SER A 22 10.50 -7.34 -41.92
CA SER A 22 10.22 -6.02 -41.39
C SER A 22 9.15 -6.21 -40.32
N GLN A 23 9.57 -6.21 -39.06
CA GLN A 23 8.66 -6.41 -37.94
C GLN A 23 7.97 -5.09 -37.68
N LYS A 24 6.74 -4.96 -38.17
CA LYS A 24 5.89 -3.81 -37.89
C LYS A 24 5.67 -3.72 -36.38
N PHE A 25 6.14 -2.65 -35.76
CA PHE A 25 5.97 -2.48 -34.32
C PHE A 25 5.54 -1.08 -33.93
N CYS A 26 4.89 -1.02 -32.79
CA CYS A 26 4.36 0.19 -32.21
C CYS A 26 4.27 0.07 -30.69
N ASN A 27 5.14 0.78 -29.97
CA ASN A 27 5.14 0.83 -28.52
C ASN A 27 4.64 2.20 -28.06
N ILE A 28 3.62 2.22 -27.20
CA ILE A 28 3.04 3.46 -26.70
C ILE A 28 2.85 3.35 -25.19
N LEU A 29 3.35 4.35 -24.46
CA LEU A 29 3.06 4.55 -23.05
C LEU A 29 2.04 5.67 -22.91
N TRP A 30 0.93 5.34 -22.27
CA TRP A 30 -0.19 6.22 -22.02
C TRP A 30 -0.21 6.64 -20.55
N ALA A 31 -0.34 7.94 -20.30
CA ALA A 31 -0.62 8.49 -18.98
C ALA A 31 -2.10 8.83 -18.87
N ASN A 32 -2.74 8.44 -17.77
CA ASN A 32 -4.12 8.81 -17.51
C ASN A 32 -4.23 10.32 -17.26
N GLU A 33 -5.16 11.00 -17.95
CA GLU A 33 -5.44 12.42 -17.71
C GLU A 33 -6.22 12.60 -16.41
N ASN A 34 -7.21 11.72 -16.20
CA ASN A 34 -7.87 11.58 -14.92
C ASN A 34 -7.07 10.62 -14.07
N LEU A 35 -6.63 11.07 -12.89
CA LEU A 35 -5.82 10.24 -12.00
C LEU A 35 -6.53 8.91 -11.71
N PRO A 36 -5.83 7.76 -11.80
CA PRO A 36 -6.34 6.48 -11.32
C PRO A 36 -6.79 6.61 -9.87
N LYS A 37 -7.76 5.81 -9.45
CA LYS A 37 -8.37 5.92 -8.13
C LYS A 37 -8.01 4.71 -7.28
N ALA A 38 -7.41 4.96 -6.13
CA ALA A 38 -7.18 3.96 -5.10
C ALA A 38 -8.25 4.08 -4.02
N SER A 39 -8.78 2.94 -3.56
CA SER A 39 -9.68 2.89 -2.41
C SER A 39 -9.39 1.70 -1.52
N LEU A 40 -9.49 1.95 -0.22
CA LEU A 40 -9.30 1.00 0.86
C LEU A 40 -9.98 1.58 2.09
N ASN A 41 -10.85 0.81 2.73
CA ASN A 41 -11.35 1.13 4.05
C ASN A 41 -11.14 -0.09 4.94
N ALA A 42 -10.20 0.01 5.88
CA ALA A 42 -9.82 -1.11 6.73
C ALA A 42 -9.70 -0.71 8.20
N SER A 43 -9.91 -1.69 9.07
CA SER A 43 -9.76 -1.54 10.52
C SER A 43 -8.67 -2.47 11.04
N MET A 44 -7.90 -1.98 12.01
CA MET A 44 -6.81 -2.70 12.66
C MET A 44 -6.97 -2.59 14.18
N ASP A 45 -7.17 -3.73 14.83
CA ASP A 45 -7.45 -3.84 16.26
C ASP A 45 -6.24 -4.34 17.03
N GLY A 46 -5.26 -3.45 17.19
CA GLY A 46 -4.14 -3.70 18.10
C GLY A 46 -3.20 -4.85 17.72
N SER A 47 -3.27 -5.31 16.46
CA SER A 47 -2.14 -5.94 15.79
C SER A 47 -0.99 -4.94 15.66
N SER A 48 0.25 -5.43 15.54
CA SER A 48 1.43 -4.60 15.25
C SER A 48 1.58 -4.34 13.75
N SER A 49 1.24 -5.31 12.90
CA SER A 49 1.25 -5.18 11.44
C SER A 49 0.06 -5.91 10.82
N ALA A 50 -0.42 -5.43 9.67
CA ALA A 50 -1.51 -6.04 8.90
C ALA A 50 -1.38 -5.72 7.41
N VAL A 51 -1.91 -6.59 6.55
CA VAL A 51 -1.89 -6.40 5.08
C VAL A 51 -3.31 -6.37 4.55
N TYR A 52 -3.63 -5.33 3.78
CA TYR A 52 -4.96 -5.11 3.21
C TYR A 52 -4.89 -5.01 1.68
N SER A 53 -5.88 -5.57 1.00
CA SER A 53 -6.01 -5.43 -0.46
C SER A 53 -6.43 -4.02 -0.84
N LEU A 54 -5.72 -3.41 -1.79
CA LEU A 54 -6.05 -2.11 -2.36
C LEU A 54 -6.91 -2.32 -3.60
N ASN A 55 -8.03 -1.61 -3.70
CA ASN A 55 -8.77 -1.50 -4.96
C ASN A 55 -8.16 -0.35 -5.76
N LEU A 56 -7.67 -0.65 -6.97
CA LEU A 56 -6.99 0.31 -7.82
C LEU A 56 -7.65 0.34 -9.20
N GLN A 57 -8.40 1.40 -9.48
CA GLN A 57 -9.04 1.59 -10.77
C GLN A 57 -8.20 2.48 -11.68
N ALA A 58 -7.91 1.98 -12.88
CA ALA A 58 -7.16 2.69 -13.91
C ALA A 58 -7.87 2.62 -15.27
N GLY A 59 -7.48 3.49 -16.21
CA GLY A 59 -8.13 3.65 -17.51
C GLY A 59 -8.76 5.03 -17.68
N GLY A 60 -9.73 5.16 -18.59
CA GLY A 60 -10.30 6.44 -19.00
C GLY A 60 -9.42 7.21 -20.00
N TYR A 61 -9.74 8.50 -20.17
CA TYR A 61 -8.96 9.40 -21.03
C TYR A 61 -7.50 9.40 -20.62
N SER A 62 -6.66 9.11 -21.60
CA SER A 62 -5.21 9.00 -21.46
C SER A 62 -4.53 9.62 -22.66
N THR A 63 -3.33 10.14 -22.45
CA THR A 63 -2.51 10.79 -23.47
C THR A 63 -1.23 9.99 -23.69
N ALA A 64 -0.86 9.80 -24.95
CA ALA A 64 0.41 9.17 -25.30
C ALA A 64 1.57 10.08 -24.88
N ILE A 65 2.44 9.61 -23.98
CA ILE A 65 3.57 10.38 -23.44
C ILE A 65 4.89 9.94 -24.07
N ARG A 66 4.98 8.67 -24.45
CA ARG A 66 6.16 8.09 -25.12
C ARG A 66 5.68 7.15 -26.21
N GLN A 67 6.32 7.22 -27.37
CA GLN A 67 6.02 6.36 -28.51
C GLN A 67 7.31 5.93 -29.20
N TYR A 68 7.29 4.73 -29.78
CA TYR A 68 8.31 4.24 -30.69
C TYR A 68 7.65 3.39 -31.78
N GLU A 69 8.01 3.63 -33.05
CA GLU A 69 7.43 2.97 -34.22
C GLU A 69 8.49 2.63 -35.26
N GLU A 70 8.31 1.51 -35.95
CA GLU A 70 9.11 1.12 -37.12
C GLU A 70 8.22 0.33 -38.08
N ASP A 71 8.43 0.56 -39.36
CA ASP A 71 7.76 -0.14 -40.46
C ASP A 71 6.23 -0.19 -40.37
N MET A 72 5.63 0.97 -40.06
CA MET A 72 4.18 1.20 -40.07
C MET A 72 3.70 2.06 -41.27
N PRO A 73 3.96 1.71 -42.55
CA PRO A 73 3.70 2.61 -43.68
C PRO A 73 2.27 2.53 -44.24
N SER A 74 1.47 1.53 -43.87
CA SER A 74 0.13 1.30 -44.42
C SER A 74 -0.79 0.64 -43.40
N PHE A 75 -2.10 0.72 -43.65
CA PHE A 75 -3.12 0.04 -42.84
C PHE A 75 -2.76 -1.43 -42.66
N THR A 76 -2.53 -1.83 -41.42
CA THR A 76 -2.12 -3.20 -41.11
C THR A 76 -2.78 -3.69 -39.83
N SER A 77 -2.72 -5.00 -39.62
CA SER A 77 -3.11 -5.60 -38.35
C SER A 77 -1.86 -6.06 -37.64
N VAL A 78 -1.68 -5.64 -36.39
CA VAL A 78 -0.50 -5.95 -35.60
C VAL A 78 -0.97 -6.61 -34.31
N SER A 79 -0.46 -7.81 -34.04
CA SER A 79 -0.68 -8.50 -32.77
C SER A 79 0.40 -8.11 -31.76
N GLY A 80 0.05 -8.11 -30.49
CA GLY A 80 0.95 -7.68 -29.43
C GLY A 80 0.36 -7.90 -28.05
N VAL A 81 0.81 -7.09 -27.11
CA VAL A 81 0.33 -7.12 -25.72
C VAL A 81 0.02 -5.73 -25.21
N TYR A 82 -0.91 -5.66 -24.27
CA TYR A 82 -1.10 -4.47 -23.44
C TYR A 82 -1.10 -4.84 -21.97
N ARG A 83 -0.78 -3.87 -21.12
CA ARG A 83 -0.70 -4.06 -19.66
C ARG A 83 -0.55 -2.72 -18.92
N TYR A 84 -0.66 -2.77 -17.60
CA TYR A 84 -0.36 -1.63 -16.74
C TYR A 84 1.04 -1.73 -16.15
N TRP A 85 1.65 -0.56 -16.01
CA TRP A 85 2.85 -0.33 -15.25
C TRP A 85 2.48 0.38 -13.96
N LEU A 86 3.12 -0.02 -12.86
CA LEU A 86 2.95 0.60 -11.57
C LEU A 86 4.33 0.95 -11.01
N GLN A 87 4.46 2.15 -10.48
CA GLN A 87 5.69 2.59 -9.83
C GLN A 87 5.39 3.21 -8.47
N TYR A 88 6.12 2.78 -7.46
CA TYR A 88 5.96 3.23 -6.08
C TYR A 88 7.28 3.12 -5.31
N PRO A 89 7.46 3.80 -4.17
CA PRO A 89 8.66 3.66 -3.35
C PRO A 89 8.83 2.24 -2.82
N ASP A 90 10.06 1.73 -2.84
CA ASP A 90 10.38 0.40 -2.29
C ASP A 90 10.39 0.41 -0.75
N GLU A 91 10.61 1.59 -0.16
CA GLU A 91 10.75 1.79 1.27
C GLU A 91 9.44 2.07 2.00
N TRP A 92 9.46 1.88 3.32
CA TRP A 92 8.37 2.30 4.21
C TRP A 92 8.10 3.81 4.12
N GLN A 93 6.83 4.16 4.02
CA GLN A 93 6.32 5.51 4.07
C GLN A 93 5.75 5.80 5.46
N ASN A 94 5.81 7.05 5.89
CA ASN A 94 5.24 7.49 7.16
C ASN A 94 4.14 8.53 6.90
N THR A 95 3.01 8.41 7.60
CA THR A 95 2.08 9.52 7.72
C THR A 95 2.63 10.56 8.71
N LYS A 96 2.10 11.78 8.68
CA LYS A 96 2.52 12.84 9.62
C LYS A 96 2.23 12.47 11.07
N GLU A 97 1.21 11.62 11.26
CA GLU A 97 0.70 11.12 12.54
C GLU A 97 1.45 9.86 13.01
N GLY A 98 2.46 9.39 12.26
CA GLY A 98 3.36 8.31 12.68
C GLY A 98 2.95 6.89 12.27
N LEU A 99 1.91 6.72 11.45
CA LEU A 99 1.56 5.41 10.89
C LEU A 99 2.51 5.05 9.75
N LYS A 100 3.08 3.84 9.80
CA LYS A 100 3.94 3.33 8.73
C LYS A 100 3.14 2.48 7.77
N TYR A 101 3.41 2.66 6.48
CA TYR A 101 2.81 1.83 5.44
C TYR A 101 3.76 1.62 4.26
N ARG A 102 3.54 0.55 3.50
CA ARG A 102 4.20 0.34 2.21
C ARG A 102 3.28 -0.41 1.25
N ILE A 103 3.55 -0.27 -0.04
CA ILE A 103 2.84 -1.02 -1.08
C ILE A 103 3.53 -2.37 -1.26
N VAL A 104 2.73 -3.44 -1.23
CA VAL A 104 3.19 -4.81 -1.41
C VAL A 104 2.42 -5.43 -2.57
N THR A 105 3.14 -6.13 -3.44
CA THR A 105 2.56 -6.79 -4.61
C THR A 105 3.39 -8.01 -4.99
N ASN A 106 2.76 -8.99 -5.62
CA ASN A 106 3.41 -10.12 -6.29
C ASN A 106 3.44 -9.96 -7.82
N LEU A 107 3.16 -8.75 -8.34
CA LEU A 107 3.35 -8.44 -9.74
C LEU A 107 4.82 -8.55 -10.15
N GLU A 108 5.03 -8.84 -11.44
CA GLU A 108 6.35 -9.01 -12.02
C GLU A 108 7.11 -7.68 -12.02
N LEU A 109 8.41 -7.71 -11.73
CA LEU A 109 9.27 -6.55 -11.90
C LEU A 109 9.32 -6.16 -13.38
N ALA A 110 9.21 -4.86 -13.68
CA ALA A 110 9.51 -4.37 -15.00
C ALA A 110 10.98 -4.65 -15.37
N GLY A 111 11.25 -4.83 -16.66
CA GLY A 111 12.60 -5.07 -17.17
C GLY A 111 13.55 -3.90 -16.98
N SER A 112 13.01 -2.70 -16.69
CA SER A 112 13.77 -1.54 -16.24
C SER A 112 13.28 -1.05 -14.88
N GLN A 113 14.22 -0.56 -14.08
CA GLN A 113 13.99 -0.04 -12.73
C GLN A 113 14.68 1.31 -12.59
N GLU A 114 14.15 2.14 -11.70
CA GLU A 114 14.72 3.44 -11.36
C GLU A 114 15.15 3.44 -9.89
N PRO A 115 16.30 4.05 -9.52
CA PRO A 115 16.73 4.11 -8.13
C PRO A 115 15.68 4.75 -7.21
N GLY A 116 15.44 4.13 -6.05
CA GLY A 116 14.52 4.60 -5.02
C GLY A 116 13.04 4.28 -5.25
N VAL A 117 12.70 3.59 -6.34
CA VAL A 117 11.34 3.14 -6.63
C VAL A 117 11.36 1.70 -7.14
N LYS A 118 10.25 1.00 -6.92
CA LYS A 118 9.97 -0.30 -7.51
C LYS A 118 8.99 -0.11 -8.65
N THR A 119 9.32 -0.63 -9.82
CA THR A 119 8.45 -0.63 -10.99
C THR A 119 8.01 -2.06 -11.30
N VAL A 120 6.71 -2.29 -11.37
CA VAL A 120 6.11 -3.60 -11.66
C VAL A 120 5.12 -3.49 -12.81
N VAL A 121 4.80 -4.62 -13.41
CA VAL A 121 3.89 -4.72 -14.55
C VAL A 121 2.82 -5.77 -14.28
N THR A 122 1.60 -5.51 -14.78
CA THR A 122 0.55 -6.53 -14.78
C THR A 122 0.86 -7.62 -15.81
N PRO A 123 0.30 -8.84 -15.64
CA PRO A 123 0.43 -9.89 -16.66
C PRO A 123 0.02 -9.37 -18.05
N PRO A 124 0.77 -9.72 -19.11
CA PRO A 124 0.48 -9.24 -20.45
C PRO A 124 -0.86 -9.77 -20.96
N GLN A 125 -1.67 -8.89 -21.53
CA GLN A 125 -2.92 -9.26 -22.22
C GLN A 125 -2.68 -9.22 -23.72
N TYR A 126 -2.96 -10.34 -24.41
CA TYR A 126 -2.72 -10.45 -25.84
C TYR A 126 -3.87 -9.83 -26.64
N PHE A 127 -3.52 -9.01 -27.62
CA PHE A 127 -4.51 -8.33 -28.46
C PHE A 127 -4.01 -8.16 -29.89
N THR A 128 -4.94 -8.00 -30.84
CA THR A 128 -4.65 -7.67 -32.23
C THR A 128 -5.35 -6.38 -32.62
N TRP A 129 -4.57 -5.33 -32.84
CA TRP A 129 -5.06 -4.07 -33.34
C TRP A 129 -5.24 -4.19 -34.85
N LYS A 130 -6.48 -4.07 -35.33
CA LYS A 130 -6.83 -4.21 -36.75
C LYS A 130 -6.86 -2.83 -37.41
N ASN A 131 -6.44 -2.78 -38.67
CA ASN A 131 -6.52 -1.59 -39.53
C ASN A 131 -5.88 -0.34 -38.89
N ILE A 132 -4.72 -0.50 -38.26
CA ILE A 132 -3.94 0.63 -37.74
C ILE A 132 -3.07 1.20 -38.86
N LEU A 133 -3.13 2.52 -39.05
CA LEU A 133 -2.35 3.23 -40.07
C LEU A 133 -0.93 3.57 -39.59
N ARG A 134 -0.81 3.98 -38.32
CA ARG A 134 0.43 4.43 -37.67
C ARG A 134 0.32 4.26 -36.16
N CYS A 135 1.41 4.44 -35.43
CA CYS A 135 1.31 4.64 -33.98
C CYS A 135 0.60 5.93 -33.64
N ASN A 136 -0.09 5.93 -32.49
CA ASN A 136 -0.51 7.19 -31.92
C ASN A 136 0.71 8.02 -31.53
N ARG A 137 0.69 9.29 -31.93
CA ARG A 137 1.78 10.23 -31.67
C ARG A 137 1.71 10.71 -30.22
N VAL A 138 2.86 11.13 -29.68
CA VAL A 138 2.91 11.82 -28.39
C VAL A 138 1.93 13.01 -28.41
N GLY A 139 1.09 13.12 -27.38
CA GLY A 139 0.03 14.12 -27.27
C GLY A 139 -1.33 13.68 -27.82
N GLU A 140 -1.41 12.59 -28.61
CA GLU A 140 -2.71 12.02 -29.00
C GLU A 140 -3.41 11.37 -27.80
N ARG A 141 -4.74 11.39 -27.83
CA ARG A 141 -5.62 10.97 -26.74
C ARG A 141 -6.41 9.72 -27.09
N TYR A 142 -6.62 8.87 -26.10
CA TYR A 142 -7.49 7.70 -26.21
C TYR A 142 -8.27 7.49 -24.91
N ASN A 143 -9.50 7.00 -25.00
CA ASN A 143 -10.33 6.68 -23.84
C ASN A 143 -10.35 5.17 -23.60
N PHE A 144 -9.55 4.71 -22.65
CA PHE A 144 -9.51 3.30 -22.28
C PHE A 144 -10.69 2.93 -21.38
N THR A 145 -11.18 1.70 -21.51
CA THR A 145 -12.13 1.15 -20.55
C THR A 145 -11.50 1.14 -19.16
N GLN A 146 -12.27 1.53 -18.15
CA GLN A 146 -11.82 1.45 -16.76
C GLN A 146 -11.75 0.01 -16.30
N THR A 147 -10.67 -0.36 -15.62
CA THR A 147 -10.47 -1.69 -15.06
C THR A 147 -9.87 -1.60 -13.65
N ASN A 148 -10.07 -2.66 -12.87
CA ASN A 148 -9.44 -2.83 -11.58
C ASN A 148 -8.10 -3.57 -11.76
N ILE A 149 -7.03 -3.00 -11.22
CA ILE A 149 -5.72 -3.65 -11.16
C ILE A 149 -5.66 -4.46 -9.87
N GLU A 150 -5.57 -5.78 -10.01
CA GLU A 150 -5.52 -6.70 -8.89
C GLU A 150 -4.10 -6.84 -8.31
N ASN A 151 -4.00 -7.56 -7.20
CA ASN A 151 -2.73 -7.94 -6.56
C ASN A 151 -1.88 -6.77 -6.03
N ILE A 152 -2.51 -5.63 -5.77
CA ILE A 152 -1.90 -4.52 -5.04
C ILE A 152 -2.42 -4.55 -3.59
N LYS A 153 -1.51 -4.51 -2.63
CA LYS A 153 -1.82 -4.51 -1.21
C LYS A 153 -1.09 -3.38 -0.51
N ILE A 154 -1.64 -2.94 0.61
CA ILE A 154 -0.97 -2.05 1.54
C ILE A 154 -0.65 -2.85 2.80
N GLU A 155 0.62 -2.88 3.15
CA GLU A 155 1.05 -3.33 4.47
C GLU A 155 1.11 -2.12 5.40
N ILE A 156 0.52 -2.27 6.58
CA ILE A 156 0.50 -1.29 7.64
C ILE A 156 1.35 -1.82 8.78
N ASP A 157 2.29 -1.01 9.26
CA ASP A 157 2.96 -1.20 10.54
C ASP A 157 2.48 -0.09 11.47
N ARG A 158 1.82 -0.50 12.55
CA ARG A 158 1.26 0.42 13.53
C ARG A 158 2.34 1.28 14.18
N GLY A 159 3.52 0.72 14.43
CA GLY A 159 4.60 1.42 15.13
C GLY A 159 4.11 2.15 16.40
N THR A 160 4.30 3.47 16.43
CA THR A 160 3.89 4.37 17.53
C THR A 160 2.59 5.14 17.24
N ALA A 161 1.84 4.75 16.21
CA ALA A 161 0.63 5.46 15.80
C ALA A 161 -0.49 5.32 16.86
N TRP A 162 -1.11 6.45 17.20
CA TRP A 162 -2.24 6.51 18.12
C TRP A 162 -3.53 5.97 17.48
N PRO A 163 -4.51 5.50 18.27
CA PRO A 163 -5.85 5.22 17.75
C PRO A 163 -6.44 6.41 17.01
N GLY A 164 -7.14 6.15 15.91
CA GLY A 164 -7.69 7.19 15.06
C GLY A 164 -7.94 6.73 13.64
N VAL A 165 -8.30 7.70 12.79
CA VAL A 165 -8.52 7.48 11.35
C VAL A 165 -7.38 8.12 10.58
N TYR A 166 -6.72 7.33 9.74
CA TYR A 166 -5.56 7.73 8.96
C TYR A 166 -5.92 7.71 7.49
N THR A 167 -5.79 8.84 6.81
CA THR A 167 -5.91 8.92 5.34
C THR A 167 -4.53 8.79 4.72
N LEU A 168 -4.32 7.76 3.90
CA LEU A 168 -3.00 7.50 3.30
C LEU A 168 -2.86 8.24 1.96
N GLN A 169 -1.72 8.89 1.77
CA GLN A 169 -1.33 9.52 0.50
C GLN A 169 -0.36 8.60 -0.23
N LEU A 170 -0.87 7.70 -1.05
CA LEU A 170 -0.05 6.69 -1.72
C LEU A 170 0.75 7.32 -2.88
N PRO A 171 2.09 7.31 -2.85
CA PRO A 171 2.94 7.75 -3.96
C PRO A 171 3.01 6.70 -5.08
N LEU A 172 1.87 6.08 -5.41
CA LEU A 172 1.72 5.09 -6.46
C LEU A 172 1.40 5.79 -7.77
N LYS A 173 2.09 5.42 -8.85
CA LYS A 173 1.88 5.93 -10.21
C LYS A 173 1.50 4.79 -11.11
N VAL A 174 0.63 5.05 -12.10
CA VAL A 174 0.15 4.05 -13.04
C VAL A 174 0.29 4.58 -14.47
N ALA A 175 0.67 3.70 -15.37
CA ALA A 175 0.68 3.97 -16.80
C ALA A 175 0.15 2.74 -17.56
N TYR A 176 -0.31 2.94 -18.79
CA TYR A 176 -0.79 1.87 -19.65
C TYR A 176 0.14 1.72 -20.86
N GLU A 177 0.59 0.49 -21.12
CA GLU A 177 1.44 0.14 -22.27
C GLU A 177 0.60 -0.56 -23.33
N GLU A 178 0.77 -0.13 -24.58
CA GLU A 178 0.46 -0.94 -25.76
C GLU A 178 1.76 -1.29 -26.48
N ASN A 179 2.14 -2.57 -26.48
CA ASN A 179 3.27 -3.10 -27.23
C ASN A 179 2.76 -3.93 -28.41
N LYS A 180 2.56 -3.25 -29.54
CA LYS A 180 2.14 -3.88 -30.80
C LYS A 180 3.40 -4.36 -31.53
N GLY A 181 3.40 -5.61 -31.98
CA GLY A 181 4.54 -6.23 -32.66
C GLY A 181 5.51 -6.95 -31.73
N ARG A 182 5.33 -6.86 -30.40
CA ARG A 182 6.15 -7.52 -29.36
C ARG A 182 7.65 -7.17 -29.44
N TYR A 183 7.99 -6.02 -30.02
CA TYR A 183 9.37 -5.58 -30.15
C TYR A 183 10.02 -5.42 -28.77
N SER A 184 11.26 -5.88 -28.60
CA SER A 184 12.02 -5.93 -27.33
C SER A 184 11.35 -6.71 -26.17
N GLY A 185 10.23 -7.40 -26.43
CA GLY A 185 9.34 -7.96 -25.41
C GLY A 185 9.17 -9.48 -25.46
N GLN A 186 10.08 -10.23 -26.11
CA GLN A 186 10.08 -11.70 -26.01
C GLN A 186 10.31 -12.20 -24.57
N SER A 187 10.78 -11.33 -23.67
CA SER A 187 11.04 -11.61 -22.25
C SER A 187 10.23 -10.72 -21.29
N GLY A 188 9.10 -10.14 -21.72
CA GLY A 188 8.10 -9.58 -20.80
C GLY A 188 8.51 -8.30 -20.03
N GLY A 189 9.72 -7.77 -20.19
CA GLY A 189 10.20 -6.62 -19.40
C GLY A 189 9.61 -5.25 -19.78
N GLY A 190 9.10 -5.11 -21.02
CA GLY A 190 8.57 -3.84 -21.53
C GLY A 190 9.65 -2.86 -21.99
N TRP A 191 9.26 -1.70 -22.54
CA TRP A 191 10.25 -0.80 -23.15
C TRP A 191 11.17 -0.17 -22.09
N PRO A 192 12.52 -0.19 -22.26
CA PRO A 192 13.46 0.16 -21.19
C PRO A 192 13.27 1.56 -20.60
N GLU A 193 12.83 2.53 -21.40
CA GLU A 193 12.69 3.92 -20.97
C GLU A 193 11.44 4.20 -20.12
N TYR A 194 10.45 3.30 -20.09
CA TYR A 194 9.15 3.58 -19.46
C TYR A 194 9.26 3.78 -17.95
N ALA A 195 10.11 3.04 -17.25
CA ALA A 195 10.31 3.23 -15.81
C ALA A 195 10.78 4.67 -15.49
N GLY A 196 11.72 5.21 -16.28
CA GLY A 196 12.20 6.58 -16.15
C GLY A 196 11.13 7.62 -16.46
N VAL A 197 10.32 7.40 -17.50
CA VAL A 197 9.22 8.31 -17.88
C VAL A 197 8.13 8.36 -16.80
N ILE A 198 7.74 7.21 -16.22
CA ILE A 198 6.70 7.12 -15.20
C ILE A 198 7.07 7.91 -13.93
N LYS A 199 8.37 8.13 -13.67
CA LYS A 199 8.83 8.88 -12.51
C LYS A 199 8.31 10.31 -12.44
N SER A 200 7.95 10.93 -13.57
CA SER A 200 7.37 12.28 -13.59
C SER A 200 5.84 12.29 -13.45
N PHE A 201 5.18 11.13 -13.43
CA PHE A 201 3.72 11.08 -13.41
C PHE A 201 3.18 11.49 -12.04
N SER A 202 2.00 12.08 -12.05
CA SER A 202 1.23 12.35 -10.84
C SER A 202 0.83 11.03 -10.17
N PRO A 203 0.89 10.95 -8.83
CA PRO A 203 0.37 9.80 -8.10
C PRO A 203 -1.14 9.63 -8.31
N VAL A 204 -1.63 8.42 -8.02
CA VAL A 204 -3.05 8.10 -8.01
C VAL A 204 -3.82 8.92 -6.98
N ASN A 205 -5.12 9.10 -7.19
CA ASN A 205 -6.01 9.71 -6.20
C ASN A 205 -6.27 8.73 -5.06
N THR A 206 -6.05 9.17 -3.82
CA THR A 206 -6.16 8.34 -2.62
C THR A 206 -7.17 8.86 -1.60
N ASN A 207 -8.11 9.71 -2.03
CA ASN A 207 -9.10 10.32 -1.13
C ASN A 207 -9.93 9.29 -0.33
N ASN A 208 -10.00 8.05 -0.82
CA ASN A 208 -10.77 6.95 -0.21
C ASN A 208 -9.86 5.83 0.34
N VAL A 209 -8.62 6.14 0.71
CA VAL A 209 -7.68 5.18 1.34
C VAL A 209 -7.57 5.52 2.83
N THR A 210 -8.38 4.85 3.64
CA THR A 210 -8.51 5.09 5.09
C THR A 210 -8.21 3.84 5.91
N ILE A 211 -7.45 4.03 6.98
CA ILE A 211 -7.15 3.00 8.00
C ILE A 211 -7.69 3.47 9.35
N HIS A 212 -8.52 2.64 9.98
CA HIS A 212 -9.06 2.85 11.32
C HIS A 212 -8.24 2.05 12.33
N LEU A 213 -7.49 2.73 13.18
CA LEU A 213 -6.73 2.10 14.26
C LEU A 213 -7.52 2.17 15.56
N THR A 214 -7.76 1.02 16.18
CA THR A 214 -8.34 0.93 17.52
C THR A 214 -7.31 0.34 18.50
N SER A 215 -7.30 0.84 19.74
CA SER A 215 -6.53 0.21 20.82
C SER A 215 -7.38 -0.80 21.55
N LYS A 216 -6.77 -1.90 21.98
CA LYS A 216 -7.37 -2.87 22.87
C LYS A 216 -6.60 -2.87 24.18
N CYS A 217 -7.32 -2.67 25.28
CA CYS A 217 -6.77 -2.67 26.63
C CYS A 217 -7.45 -3.75 27.44
N GLU A 218 -6.66 -4.49 28.23
CA GLU A 218 -7.14 -5.55 29.10
C GLU A 218 -6.63 -5.32 30.53
N LEU A 219 -7.54 -5.50 31.49
CA LEU A 219 -7.18 -5.56 32.91
C LEU A 219 -6.43 -6.87 33.15
N THR A 220 -5.23 -6.79 33.75
CA THR A 220 -4.48 -8.01 34.11
C THR A 220 -5.19 -8.82 35.19
N SER A 221 -6.01 -8.15 36.01
CA SER A 221 -6.74 -8.74 37.13
C SER A 221 -8.20 -8.30 37.08
N ARG A 222 -9.12 -9.27 37.07
CA ARG A 222 -10.56 -9.02 37.13
C ARG A 222 -11.07 -8.75 38.55
N TYR A 223 -10.32 -9.19 39.55
CA TYR A 223 -10.64 -9.02 40.95
C TYR A 223 -9.46 -8.37 41.67
N LEU A 224 -9.79 -7.37 42.49
CA LEU A 224 -8.86 -6.74 43.43
C LEU A 224 -9.37 -7.05 44.83
N SER A 225 -8.53 -7.67 45.65
CA SER A 225 -8.83 -7.91 47.06
C SER A 225 -7.93 -7.01 47.89
N ILE A 226 -8.54 -6.18 48.73
CA ILE A 226 -7.84 -5.35 49.70
C ILE A 226 -8.11 -5.97 51.08
N ASN A 227 -7.10 -6.65 51.62
CA ASN A 227 -7.19 -7.19 52.98
C ASN A 227 -6.75 -6.12 54.00
N ILE A 228 -7.68 -5.70 54.85
CA ILE A 228 -7.45 -4.70 55.90
C ILE A 228 -6.80 -5.33 57.15
N GLY A 229 -6.79 -6.66 57.24
CA GLY A 229 -6.22 -7.47 58.32
C GLY A 229 -7.30 -8.08 59.23
N ASP A 230 -6.99 -9.23 59.82
CA ASP A 230 -7.94 -10.00 60.64
C ASP A 230 -8.04 -9.48 62.10
N ARG A 231 -7.12 -8.60 62.49
CA ARG A 231 -7.06 -8.02 63.84
C ARG A 231 -6.72 -6.54 63.73
N ILE A 232 -7.76 -5.72 63.78
CA ILE A 232 -7.68 -4.26 63.86
C ILE A 232 -8.00 -3.86 65.30
N THR A 233 -7.06 -3.20 65.99
CA THR A 233 -7.33 -2.67 67.32
C THR A 233 -8.19 -1.41 67.27
N PRO A 234 -8.92 -1.05 68.34
CA PRO A 234 -9.72 0.19 68.38
C PRO A 234 -8.90 1.46 68.13
N ASP A 235 -7.63 1.49 68.54
CA ASP A 235 -6.75 2.65 68.34
C ASP A 235 -6.29 2.76 66.88
N GLU A 236 -5.98 1.63 66.22
CA GLU A 236 -5.70 1.60 64.78
C GLU A 236 -6.94 1.96 63.95
N ALA A 237 -8.13 1.51 64.35
CA ALA A 237 -9.39 1.90 63.71
C ALA A 237 -9.64 3.41 63.84
N ARG A 238 -9.36 4.01 65.00
CA ARG A 238 -9.48 5.46 65.24
C ARG A 238 -8.45 6.27 64.46
N GLY A 239 -7.23 5.74 64.30
CA GLY A 239 -6.16 6.38 63.53
C GLY A 239 -6.35 6.30 62.01
N GLY A 240 -7.23 5.42 61.52
CA GLY A 240 -7.42 5.16 60.11
C GLY A 240 -6.34 4.23 59.55
N ILE A 241 -6.77 3.18 58.85
CA ILE A 241 -5.85 2.21 58.22
C ILE A 241 -5.85 2.42 56.72
N ASN A 242 -4.67 2.66 56.15
CA ASN A 242 -4.48 2.79 54.72
C ASN A 242 -3.89 1.48 54.15
N LYS A 243 -4.54 0.94 53.12
CA LYS A 243 -4.07 -0.22 52.35
C LYS A 243 -4.16 0.08 50.86
N ASN A 244 -3.14 -0.34 50.14
CA ASN A 244 -3.05 -0.12 48.70
C ASN A 244 -3.19 -1.44 47.96
N ALA A 245 -3.84 -1.41 46.80
CA ALA A 245 -3.81 -2.47 45.82
C ALA A 245 -3.50 -1.87 44.44
N SER A 246 -2.83 -2.64 43.60
CA SER A 246 -2.45 -2.21 42.27
C SER A 246 -3.34 -2.86 41.22
N LEU A 247 -3.91 -2.03 40.37
CA LEU A 247 -4.55 -2.45 39.13
C LEU A 247 -3.55 -2.25 37.99
N SER A 248 -3.32 -3.28 37.18
CA SER A 248 -2.54 -3.15 35.95
C SER A 248 -3.45 -3.30 34.74
N VAL A 249 -3.20 -2.44 33.75
CA VAL A 249 -3.86 -2.49 32.45
C VAL A 249 -2.77 -2.59 31.40
N VAL A 250 -2.94 -3.57 30.53
CA VAL A 250 -2.06 -3.79 29.39
C VAL A 250 -2.85 -3.42 28.16
N CYS A 251 -2.36 -2.42 27.45
CA CYS A 251 -2.86 -2.08 26.13
C CYS A 251 -1.87 -2.59 25.09
N ASN A 252 -2.38 -3.10 23.98
CA ASN A 252 -1.54 -3.47 22.84
C ASN A 252 -1.08 -2.26 22.00
N ALA A 253 -1.48 -1.06 22.39
CA ALA A 253 -1.07 0.19 21.77
C ALA A 253 -1.36 1.39 22.70
N PRO A 254 -0.80 2.58 22.40
CA PRO A 254 -1.11 3.80 23.16
C PRO A 254 -2.62 4.02 23.27
N ALA A 255 -3.10 4.34 24.47
CA ALA A 255 -4.51 4.55 24.75
C ALA A 255 -4.65 5.55 25.90
N ASN A 256 -5.74 6.32 25.89
CA ASN A 256 -6.13 7.14 27.03
C ASN A 256 -7.21 6.37 27.81
N ILE A 257 -6.97 6.10 29.09
CA ILE A 257 -7.89 5.33 29.92
C ILE A 257 -8.36 6.19 31.08
N LEU A 258 -9.68 6.31 31.22
CA LEU A 258 -10.31 6.92 32.39
C LEU A 258 -10.74 5.82 33.36
N PHE A 259 -10.13 5.80 34.54
CA PHE A 259 -10.59 4.98 35.64
C PHE A 259 -11.49 5.79 36.56
N SER A 260 -12.58 5.17 37.01
CA SER A 260 -13.52 5.73 37.98
C SER A 260 -13.87 4.72 39.06
N ILE A 261 -13.87 5.13 40.32
CA ILE A 261 -14.32 4.30 41.45
C ILE A 261 -15.78 4.57 41.73
N ARG A 262 -16.54 3.49 41.93
CA ARG A 262 -17.89 3.55 42.47
C ARG A 262 -18.10 2.41 43.47
N ALA A 263 -18.47 2.75 44.69
CA ALA A 263 -18.90 1.80 45.69
C ALA A 263 -20.21 1.13 45.25
N ALA A 264 -20.30 -0.20 45.44
CA ALA A 264 -21.54 -0.94 45.21
C ALA A 264 -22.65 -0.44 46.16
N ASP A 265 -22.31 -0.38 47.46
CA ASP A 265 -23.16 0.18 48.50
C ASP A 265 -22.57 1.53 48.97
N MET A 266 -22.98 2.61 48.30
CA MET A 266 -22.57 3.97 48.66
C MET A 266 -23.09 4.34 50.05
N GLN A 267 -22.22 4.94 50.87
CA GLN A 267 -22.56 5.40 52.23
C GLN A 267 -22.42 6.91 52.33
N ASP A 268 -23.31 7.54 53.10
CA ASP A 268 -23.30 8.99 53.36
C ASP A 268 -23.27 9.87 52.09
N GLY A 269 -23.86 9.40 50.99
CA GLY A 269 -23.89 10.10 49.71
C GLY A 269 -22.54 10.19 48.98
N GLN A 270 -21.49 9.52 49.47
CA GLN A 270 -20.16 9.53 48.87
C GLN A 270 -19.97 8.36 47.91
N ILE A 271 -19.61 8.66 46.65
CA ILE A 271 -19.53 7.67 45.55
C ILE A 271 -18.48 6.59 45.77
N ASN A 272 -17.48 6.87 46.61
CA ASN A 272 -16.32 6.03 46.85
C ASN A 272 -16.26 5.51 48.29
N LYS A 273 -17.31 5.69 49.08
CA LYS A 273 -17.40 5.22 50.46
C LYS A 273 -18.30 4.00 50.55
N THR A 274 -17.83 2.94 51.19
CA THR A 274 -18.58 1.69 51.36
C THR A 274 -18.34 1.05 52.73
N LYS A 275 -19.14 0.04 53.09
CA LYS A 275 -18.99 -0.68 54.35
C LYS A 275 -17.87 -1.73 54.23
N CYS A 276 -17.01 -1.83 55.24
CA CYS A 276 -15.91 -2.79 55.28
C CYS A 276 -15.79 -3.42 56.66
N GLY A 277 -16.66 -4.39 56.94
CA GLY A 277 -16.82 -4.97 58.28
C GLY A 277 -17.72 -4.09 59.16
N PRO A 278 -17.35 -3.81 60.43
CA PRO A 278 -18.15 -2.95 61.31
C PRO A 278 -18.02 -1.45 60.99
N GLY A 279 -17.02 -1.06 60.18
CA GLY A 279 -16.75 0.34 59.83
C GLY A 279 -16.99 0.67 58.35
N TYR A 280 -16.43 1.80 57.94
CA TYR A 280 -16.52 2.33 56.57
C TYR A 280 -15.12 2.51 55.97
N CYS A 281 -15.03 2.29 54.67
CA CYS A 281 -13.82 2.47 53.90
C CYS A 281 -14.07 3.45 52.77
N THR A 282 -13.11 4.34 52.55
CA THR A 282 -13.07 5.25 51.41
C THR A 282 -12.05 4.73 50.42
N LEU A 283 -12.47 4.59 49.16
CA LEU A 283 -11.64 4.13 48.06
C LEU A 283 -11.16 5.34 47.24
N SER A 284 -9.89 5.38 46.87
CA SER A 284 -9.34 6.44 46.02
C SER A 284 -8.27 5.89 45.09
N PHE A 285 -8.09 6.57 43.96
CA PHE A 285 -6.84 6.52 43.21
C PHE A 285 -5.85 7.51 43.82
N ASP A 286 -4.54 7.32 43.55
CA ASP A 286 -3.44 8.16 44.05
C ASP A 286 -3.82 9.65 44.24
N ASN A 287 -3.53 10.20 45.42
CA ASN A 287 -3.88 11.57 45.84
C ASN A 287 -5.39 11.84 46.04
N ASP A 288 -6.12 10.90 46.66
CA ASP A 288 -7.51 11.07 47.11
C ASP A 288 -8.54 11.37 46.01
N LYS A 289 -8.25 11.02 44.76
CA LYS A 289 -9.16 11.23 43.63
C LYS A 289 -10.04 10.01 43.37
N SER A 290 -11.32 10.22 43.13
CA SER A 290 -12.27 9.17 42.70
C SER A 290 -12.15 8.83 41.20
N GLN A 291 -11.39 9.62 40.45
CA GLN A 291 -11.12 9.43 39.02
C GLN A 291 -9.66 9.67 38.70
N LYS A 292 -9.12 8.90 37.73
CA LYS A 292 -7.74 9.02 37.25
C LYS A 292 -7.69 8.75 35.75
N THR A 293 -7.05 9.66 35.01
CA THR A 293 -6.71 9.47 33.59
C THR A 293 -5.25 9.02 33.49
N VAL A 294 -4.99 8.02 32.65
CA VAL A 294 -3.65 7.47 32.39
C VAL A 294 -3.48 7.25 30.90
#